data_AF-A0A254Q9T3-F1
#
_entry.id   AF-A0A254Q9T3-F1
#
_cell.length_a   1.000
_cell.length_b   1.000
_cell.length_c   1.000
_cell.angle_alpha   90.00
_cell.angle_beta   90.00
_cell.angle_gamma   90.00
#
_symmetry.space_group_name_H-M   'P 1'
#
loop_
_entity.id
_entity.type
_entity.pdbx_description
1 polymer ?
#
loop_
_entity_poly.entity_id
_entity_poly.type
_entity_poly.pdbx_seq_one_letter_code
_entity_poly.pdbx_strand_id
1 'polypeptide(L)'
;MKRLTKLTVISILSVPALTQARTKTLLYCKNIEQPDLKSITIQENSALKQQGLLELIEQNKDGSRKQLHAMDADLQEGWVPMSSLAGIPRILIRKEGKWSVAENKGDYRVFSEATCVK
;
A
#
# COMPACT_ATOMS: atom_id res chain seq x y z
N MET A 1 51.30 42.19 -23.33
CA MET A 1 50.83 40.78 -23.37
C MET A 1 49.72 40.60 -22.34
N LYS A 2 48.46 40.40 -22.75
CA LYS A 2 47.36 40.03 -21.84
C LYS A 2 46.59 38.87 -22.47
N ARG A 3 46.71 37.67 -21.87
CA ARG A 3 45.98 36.47 -22.27
C ARG A 3 44.57 36.53 -21.67
N LEU A 4 43.55 36.49 -22.53
CA LEU A 4 42.16 36.30 -22.16
C LEU A 4 41.91 34.79 -22.03
N THR A 5 41.63 34.33 -20.82
CA THR A 5 41.18 32.97 -20.51
C THR A 5 39.73 32.80 -20.96
N LYS A 6 39.51 32.00 -22.00
CA LYS A 6 38.19 31.52 -22.40
C LYS A 6 37.69 30.51 -21.35
N LEU A 7 36.67 30.88 -20.59
CA LEU A 7 35.90 29.94 -19.77
C LEU A 7 34.88 29.23 -20.67
N THR A 8 35.10 27.95 -20.89
CA THR A 8 34.16 27.05 -21.57
C THR A 8 33.02 26.72 -20.59
N VAL A 9 31.82 27.19 -20.90
CA VAL A 9 30.59 26.83 -20.17
C VAL A 9 30.28 25.37 -20.48
N ILE A 10 30.43 24.49 -19.49
CA ILE A 10 30.01 23.10 -19.58
C ILE A 10 28.49 23.09 -19.38
N SER A 11 27.75 22.89 -20.48
CA SER A 11 26.31 22.64 -20.44
C SER A 11 26.05 21.40 -19.60
N ILE A 12 25.40 21.60 -18.46
CA ILE A 12 24.92 20.52 -17.60
C ILE A 12 23.76 19.87 -18.34
N LEU A 13 23.97 18.66 -18.85
CA LEU A 13 22.91 17.79 -19.35
C LEU A 13 21.92 17.57 -18.20
N SER A 14 20.76 18.23 -18.27
CA SER A 14 19.64 17.96 -17.40
C SER A 14 19.14 16.54 -17.68
N VAL A 15 19.47 15.62 -16.78
CA VAL A 15 18.93 14.26 -16.76
C VAL A 15 17.40 14.39 -16.62
N PRO A 16 16.60 13.78 -17.49
CA PRO A 16 15.16 13.78 -17.33
C PRO A 16 14.84 13.09 -16.02
N ALA A 17 14.16 13.80 -15.12
CA ALA A 17 13.61 13.23 -13.90
C ALA A 17 12.72 12.06 -14.32
N LEU A 18 13.15 10.84 -14.01
CA LEU A 18 12.34 9.64 -14.05
C LEU A 18 11.04 9.98 -13.33
N THR A 19 9.98 10.19 -14.10
CA THR A 19 8.66 10.47 -13.58
C THR A 19 8.23 9.16 -12.93
N GLN A 20 8.51 9.05 -11.62
CA GLN A 20 8.14 7.91 -10.81
C GLN A 20 6.64 7.73 -11.01
N ALA A 21 6.25 6.66 -11.72
CA ALA A 21 4.85 6.40 -12.03
C ALA A 21 4.09 6.37 -10.70
N ARG A 22 3.23 7.36 -10.47
CA ARG A 22 2.44 7.43 -9.25
C ARG A 22 1.43 6.30 -9.30
N THR A 23 1.70 5.23 -8.58
CA THR A 23 0.74 4.15 -8.39
C THR A 23 -0.52 4.71 -7.72
N LYS A 24 -1.69 4.45 -8.30
CA LYS A 24 -2.96 4.93 -7.78
C LYS A 24 -3.36 4.13 -6.54
N THR A 25 -3.48 4.81 -5.40
CA THR A 25 -4.08 4.24 -4.19
C THR A 25 -5.60 4.15 -4.35
N LEU A 26 -6.16 3.01 -3.96
CA LEU A 26 -7.60 2.70 -4.03
C LEU A 26 -8.24 2.63 -2.64
N LEU A 27 -7.45 2.27 -1.63
CA LEU A 27 -7.86 2.26 -0.24
C LEU A 27 -6.64 2.48 0.66
N TYR A 28 -6.75 3.38 1.62
CA TYR A 28 -5.76 3.56 2.66
C TYR A 28 -6.42 3.52 4.04
N CYS A 29 -6.04 2.55 4.86
CA CYS A 29 -6.54 2.33 6.20
C CYS A 29 -5.48 2.65 7.25
N LYS A 30 -5.86 3.43 8.26
CA LYS A 30 -5.01 3.82 9.40
C LYS A 30 -5.76 3.68 10.73
N ASN A 31 -5.05 3.90 11.84
CA ASN A 31 -5.57 3.79 13.20
C ASN A 31 -6.19 2.42 13.47
N ILE A 32 -5.57 1.36 12.93
CA ILE A 32 -6.10 0.01 13.01
C ILE A 32 -5.87 -0.53 14.43
N GLU A 33 -6.95 -0.96 15.10
CA GLU A 33 -6.90 -1.59 16.43
C GLU A 33 -6.36 -3.02 16.38
N GLN A 34 -5.10 -3.16 15.95
CA GLN A 34 -4.35 -4.41 15.88
C GLN A 34 -3.02 -4.23 16.62
N PRO A 35 -2.47 -5.29 17.23
CA PRO A 35 -1.25 -5.17 18.04
C PRO A 35 -0.02 -4.84 17.19
N ASP A 36 0.11 -5.46 16.02
CA ASP A 36 1.24 -5.40 15.09
C ASP A 36 1.06 -4.35 13.99
N LEU A 37 -0.16 -4.17 13.49
CA LEU A 37 -0.43 -3.45 12.26
C LEU A 37 -0.60 -1.94 12.49
N LYS A 38 0.02 -1.13 11.63
CA LYS A 38 -0.06 0.34 11.65
C LYS A 38 -1.02 0.88 10.58
N SER A 39 -0.88 0.39 9.35
CA SER A 39 -1.72 0.79 8.23
C SER A 39 -1.78 -0.26 7.13
N ILE A 40 -2.82 -0.19 6.30
CA ILE A 40 -2.99 -1.00 5.09
C ILE A 40 -3.16 -0.04 3.90
N THR A 41 -2.47 -0.30 2.80
CA THR A 41 -2.68 0.40 1.53
C THR A 41 -3.02 -0.63 0.47
N ILE A 42 -4.10 -0.41 -0.28
CA ILE A 42 -4.43 -1.17 -1.48
C ILE A 42 -4.30 -0.21 -2.67
N GLN A 43 -3.54 -0.62 -3.68
CA GLN A 43 -3.22 0.21 -4.84
C GLN A 43 -3.14 -0.62 -6.13
N GLU A 44 -3.20 0.04 -7.28
CA GLU A 44 -3.04 -0.62 -8.58
C GLU A 44 -1.67 -1.31 -8.69
N ASN A 45 -1.61 -2.52 -9.25
CA ASN A 45 -0.33 -3.17 -9.51
C ASN A 45 0.22 -2.75 -10.88
N SER A 46 1.05 -1.71 -10.89
CA SER A 46 1.68 -1.19 -12.11
C SER A 46 2.81 -2.07 -12.66
N ALA A 47 3.31 -3.02 -11.86
CA ALA A 47 4.42 -3.89 -12.24
C ALA A 47 3.97 -5.10 -13.07
N LEU A 48 2.85 -5.73 -12.70
CA LEU A 48 2.44 -7.01 -13.30
C LEU A 48 1.49 -6.89 -14.50
N LYS A 49 1.00 -5.68 -14.83
CA LYS A 49 0.07 -5.41 -15.96
C LYS A 49 -1.09 -6.43 -16.08
N GLN A 50 -1.47 -7.07 -14.99
CA GLN A 50 -2.55 -8.04 -14.94
C GLN A 50 -3.81 -7.29 -14.53
N GLN A 51 -4.85 -7.37 -15.37
CA GLN A 51 -6.11 -6.71 -15.11
C GLN A 51 -6.74 -7.24 -13.80
N GLY A 52 -7.18 -6.33 -12.95
CA GLY A 52 -7.85 -6.66 -11.69
C GLY A 52 -6.91 -7.15 -10.58
N LEU A 53 -5.60 -7.20 -10.81
CA LEU A 53 -4.63 -7.53 -9.76
C LEU A 53 -4.20 -6.25 -9.03
N LEU A 54 -4.35 -6.24 -7.71
CA LEU A 54 -3.98 -5.13 -6.83
C LEU A 54 -2.77 -5.49 -5.96
N GLU A 55 -2.06 -4.47 -5.50
CA GLU A 55 -1.04 -4.60 -4.47
C GLU A 55 -1.67 -4.24 -3.11
N LEU A 56 -1.57 -5.16 -2.15
CA LEU A 56 -1.90 -4.91 -0.76
C LEU A 56 -0.60 -4.77 0.03
N ILE A 57 -0.48 -3.65 0.73
CA ILE A 57 0.69 -3.30 1.52
C ILE A 57 0.27 -3.17 2.97
N GLU A 58 0.86 -4.01 3.82
CA GLU A 58 0.73 -3.93 5.27
C GLU A 58 1.98 -3.26 5.82
N GLN A 59 1.79 -2.17 6.55
CA GLN A 59 2.86 -1.55 7.32
C GLN A 59 2.65 -1.88 8.79
N ASN A 60 3.65 -2.50 9.41
CA ASN A 60 3.62 -2.86 10.81
C ASN A 60 4.21 -1.74 11.68
N LYS A 61 3.89 -1.77 12.97
CA LYS A 61 4.34 -0.78 13.96
C LYS A 61 5.84 -0.87 14.24
N ASP A 62 6.45 -2.03 14.03
CA ASP A 62 7.90 -2.24 14.10
C ASP A 62 8.66 -1.66 12.88
N GLY A 63 7.93 -1.09 11.91
CA GLY A 63 8.50 -0.51 10.69
C GLY A 63 8.65 -1.52 9.55
N SER A 64 8.43 -2.82 9.79
CA SER A 64 8.43 -3.82 8.72
C SER A 64 7.23 -3.61 7.78
N ARG A 65 7.42 -4.08 6.54
CA ARG A 65 6.41 -3.99 5.49
C ARG A 65 6.20 -5.36 4.86
N LYS A 66 4.95 -5.71 4.61
CA LYS A 66 4.57 -6.91 3.88
C LYS A 66 3.76 -6.53 2.65
N GLN A 67 4.11 -7.15 1.53
CA GLN A 67 3.41 -6.99 0.26
C GLN A 67 2.70 -8.28 -0.08
N LEU A 68 1.43 -8.16 -0.42
CA LEU A 68 0.54 -9.24 -0.84
C LEU A 68 -0.16 -8.80 -2.12
N HIS A 69 -0.86 -9.75 -2.72
CA HIS A 69 -1.75 -9.47 -3.83
C HIS A 69 -3.19 -9.63 -3.38
N ALA A 70 -4.05 -8.75 -3.89
CA ALA A 70 -5.49 -8.82 -3.73
C ALA A 70 -6.14 -8.71 -5.11
N MET A 71 -7.34 -9.24 -5.26
CA MET A 71 -8.13 -9.02 -6.47
C MET A 71 -8.99 -7.78 -6.32
N ASP A 72 -9.25 -7.09 -7.42
CA ASP A 72 -10.19 -5.97 -7.46
C ASP A 72 -11.60 -6.41 -7.00
N ALA A 73 -11.99 -7.65 -7.33
CA ALA A 73 -13.22 -8.27 -6.82
C ALA A 73 -13.25 -8.31 -5.28
N ASP A 74 -12.15 -8.72 -4.63
CA ASP A 74 -12.06 -8.78 -3.15
C ASP A 74 -12.29 -7.39 -2.53
N LEU A 75 -11.72 -6.35 -3.15
CA LEU A 75 -11.88 -4.96 -2.70
C LEU A 75 -13.31 -4.45 -2.91
N GLN A 76 -13.95 -4.83 -4.02
CA GLN A 76 -15.33 -4.45 -4.33
C GLN A 76 -16.33 -5.13 -3.39
N GLU A 77 -16.17 -6.44 -3.20
CA GLU A 77 -16.99 -7.27 -2.30
C GLU A 77 -16.75 -6.94 -0.83
N GLY A 78 -15.57 -6.39 -0.50
CA GLY A 78 -15.25 -5.98 0.85
C GLY A 78 -14.68 -7.10 1.71
N TRP A 79 -13.99 -8.07 1.11
CA TRP A 79 -13.40 -9.22 1.80
C TRP A 79 -11.99 -9.44 1.27
N VAL A 80 -11.03 -8.68 1.78
CA VAL A 80 -9.66 -8.69 1.28
C VAL A 80 -8.77 -9.55 2.18
N PRO A 81 -8.23 -10.69 1.69
CA PRO A 81 -7.31 -11.51 2.46
C PRO A 81 -6.05 -10.75 2.86
N MET A 82 -5.61 -10.95 4.10
CA MET A 82 -4.43 -10.31 4.67
C MET A 82 -3.40 -11.35 5.12
N SER A 83 -2.25 -10.87 5.60
CA SER A 83 -1.29 -11.76 6.24
C SER A 83 -1.79 -12.24 7.60
N SER A 84 -1.45 -13.49 7.93
CA SER A 84 -1.74 -14.05 9.25
C SER A 84 -0.89 -13.42 10.34
N LEU A 85 -1.49 -13.21 11.51
CA LEU A 85 -0.79 -12.80 12.74
C LEU A 85 -0.60 -14.02 13.65
N ALA A 86 0.65 -14.41 13.93
CA ALA A 86 0.95 -15.58 14.77
C ALA A 86 0.22 -16.88 14.32
N GLY A 87 0.07 -17.08 13.01
CA GLY A 87 -0.64 -18.22 12.42
C GLY A 87 -2.16 -18.06 12.30
N ILE A 88 -2.71 -16.94 12.78
CA ILE A 88 -4.15 -16.66 12.78
C ILE A 88 -4.51 -15.90 11.49
N PRO A 89 -5.37 -16.45 10.62
CA PRO A 89 -5.76 -15.77 9.37
C PRO A 89 -6.45 -14.43 9.64
N ARG A 90 -6.12 -13.42 8.83
CA ARG A 90 -6.73 -12.10 8.86
C ARG A 90 -7.43 -11.75 7.55
N ILE A 91 -8.49 -10.98 7.66
CA ILE A 91 -9.24 -10.44 6.53
C ILE A 91 -9.58 -8.97 6.81
N LEU A 92 -9.34 -8.09 5.85
CA LEU A 92 -9.87 -6.74 5.84
C LEU A 92 -11.30 -6.80 5.30
N ILE A 93 -12.28 -6.49 6.14
CA ILE A 93 -13.70 -6.66 5.85
C ILE A 93 -14.42 -5.31 5.80
N ARG A 94 -15.34 -5.14 4.84
CA ARG A 94 -16.25 -4.00 4.75
C ARG A 94 -17.65 -4.40 5.18
N LYS A 95 -18.12 -3.87 6.31
CA LYS A 95 -19.51 -4.02 6.78
C LYS A 95 -20.15 -2.65 6.95
N GLU A 96 -21.37 -2.48 6.42
CA GLU A 96 -22.13 -1.23 6.55
C GLU A 96 -21.34 0.03 6.13
N GLY A 97 -20.48 -0.12 5.12
CA GLY A 97 -19.63 0.97 4.60
C GLY A 97 -18.37 1.26 5.41
N LYS A 98 -18.17 0.60 6.56
CA LYS A 98 -16.97 0.71 7.39
C LYS A 98 -16.02 -0.46 7.14
N TRP A 99 -14.74 -0.19 7.20
CA TRP A 99 -13.69 -1.19 7.06
C TRP A 99 -13.13 -1.57 8.43
N SER A 100 -12.87 -2.86 8.62
CA SER A 100 -12.43 -3.45 9.88
C SER A 100 -11.48 -4.61 9.59
N VAL A 101 -10.62 -4.97 10.54
CA VAL A 101 -9.78 -6.18 10.42
C VAL A 101 -10.41 -7.28 11.24
N ALA A 102 -10.64 -8.45 10.65
CA ALA A 102 -11.15 -9.63 11.32
C ALA A 102 -10.06 -10.70 11.42
N GLU A 103 -9.93 -11.32 12.60
CA GLU A 103 -9.09 -12.50 12.82
C GLU A 103 -9.97 -13.75 12.94
N ASN A 104 -9.59 -14.83 12.27
CA ASN A 104 -10.26 -16.11 12.42
C ASN A 104 -9.59 -16.94 13.54
N LYS A 105 -10.18 -16.91 14.74
CA LYS A 105 -9.74 -17.66 15.94
C LYS A 105 -10.65 -18.85 16.27
N GLY A 106 -11.18 -19.53 15.26
CA GLY A 106 -12.20 -20.60 15.43
C GLY A 106 -13.63 -20.06 15.32
N ASP A 107 -13.90 -18.91 15.94
CA ASP A 107 -15.01 -18.01 15.63
C ASP A 107 -14.41 -16.66 15.18
N TYR A 108 -14.98 -16.00 14.16
CA TYR A 108 -14.46 -14.71 13.68
C TYR A 108 -14.53 -13.65 14.79
N ARG A 109 -13.37 -13.14 15.24
CA ARG A 109 -13.30 -11.93 16.07
C ARG A 109 -13.05 -10.73 15.16
N VAL A 110 -13.98 -9.79 15.15
CA VAL A 110 -13.88 -8.54 14.39
C VAL A 110 -13.25 -7.46 15.28
N PHE A 111 -12.16 -6.83 14.82
CA PHE A 111 -11.53 -5.68 15.46
C PHE A 111 -12.03 -4.40 14.80
N SER A 112 -12.46 -3.46 15.65
CA SER A 112 -13.67 -2.69 15.37
C SER A 112 -13.47 -1.52 14.41
N GLU A 113 -12.32 -0.85 14.36
CA GLU A 113 -12.26 0.45 13.68
C GLU A 113 -10.97 0.64 12.89
N ALA A 114 -11.00 0.39 11.57
CA ALA A 114 -10.00 0.95 10.67
C ALA A 114 -10.57 2.23 10.05
N THR A 115 -9.85 3.35 10.19
CA THR A 115 -10.21 4.57 9.46
C THR A 115 -9.67 4.45 8.04
N CYS A 116 -10.55 4.17 7.07
CA CYS A 116 -10.15 4.01 5.68
C CYS A 116 -10.65 5.15 4.78
N VAL A 117 -9.76 5.64 3.93
CA VAL A 117 -10.03 6.67 2.92
C VAL A 117 -9.78 6.05 1.55
N LYS A 118 -10.69 6.26 0.61
CA LYS A 118 -10.51 5.89 -0.79
C LYS A 118 -9.79 6.99 -1.56
#